data_AF-A0A2S9BMS3-F1
#
_entry.id   AF-A0A2S9BMS3-F1
#
_cell.length_a   1.000
_cell.length_b   1.000
_cell.length_c   1.000
_cell.angle_alpha   90.00
_cell.angle_beta   90.00
_cell.angle_gamma   90.00
#
_symmetry.space_group_name_H-M   'P 1'
#
loop_
_entity.id
_entity.type
_entity.pdbx_description
1 polymer ?
#
loop_
_entity_poly.entity_id
_entity_poly.type
_entity_poly.pdbx_seq_one_letter_code
_entity_poly.pdbx_strand_id
1 'polypeptide(L)'
;MTAEWTALLDRLELDADRILTATPGTADTVVIEPWTPPSTPLPVHLADRARRVVERQRLAMERARTDLDDLRQHLGAVDRIPGTRRPDAPAFLDVDG
;
A
#
# COMPACT_ATOMS: atom_id res chain seq x y z
N MET A 1 -31.87 -8.08 8.22
CA MET A 1 -31.65 -6.93 7.32
C MET A 1 -30.42 -6.12 7.71
N THR A 2 -30.16 -5.85 9.00
CA THR A 2 -28.90 -5.20 9.47
C THR A 2 -27.64 -6.02 9.23
N ALA A 3 -27.73 -7.35 9.27
CA ALA A 3 -26.57 -8.25 9.21
C ALA A 3 -25.74 -8.09 7.92
N GLU A 4 -26.39 -7.81 6.78
CA GLU A 4 -25.70 -7.62 5.49
C GLU A 4 -24.85 -6.35 5.50
N TRP A 5 -25.39 -5.25 6.03
CA TRP A 5 -24.62 -4.01 6.22
C TRP A 5 -23.48 -4.19 7.21
N THR A 6 -23.71 -4.91 8.31
CA THR A 6 -22.64 -5.20 9.28
C THR A 6 -21.51 -5.99 8.63
N ALA A 7 -21.82 -7.09 7.92
CA ALA A 7 -20.83 -7.92 7.25
C ALA A 7 -20.06 -7.15 6.17
N LEU A 8 -20.75 -6.29 5.43
CA LEU A 8 -20.10 -5.41 4.46
C LEU A 8 -19.12 -4.45 5.15
N LEU A 9 -19.55 -3.77 6.21
CA LEU A 9 -18.68 -2.83 6.94
C LEU A 9 -17.51 -3.56 7.61
N ASP A 10 -17.71 -4.75 8.16
CA ASP A 10 -16.65 -5.59 8.72
C ASP A 10 -15.57 -5.90 7.67
N ARG A 11 -15.98 -6.29 6.45
CA ARG A 11 -15.06 -6.55 5.35
C ARG A 11 -14.27 -5.30 4.95
N LEU A 12 -14.95 -4.16 4.79
CA LEU A 12 -14.31 -2.90 4.39
C LEU A 12 -13.32 -2.39 5.45
N GLU A 13 -13.61 -2.62 6.73
CA GLU A 13 -12.69 -2.31 7.83
C GLU A 13 -11.46 -3.22 7.78
N LEU A 14 -11.65 -4.53 7.60
CA LEU A 14 -10.56 -5.49 7.49
C LEU A 14 -9.62 -5.17 6.32
N ASP A 15 -10.18 -4.79 5.17
CA ASP A 15 -9.38 -4.43 3.99
C ASP A 15 -8.56 -3.17 4.23
N ALA A 16 -9.12 -2.16 4.91
CA ALA A 16 -8.37 -0.96 5.27
C ALA A 16 -7.27 -1.26 6.30
N ASP A 17 -7.56 -2.07 7.32
CA ASP A 17 -6.59 -2.44 8.35
C ASP A 17 -5.43 -3.27 7.78
N ARG A 18 -5.68 -4.14 6.79
CA ARG A 18 -4.62 -4.86 6.06
C ARG A 18 -3.63 -3.92 5.40
N ILE A 19 -4.12 -2.87 4.75
CA ILE A 19 -3.24 -1.87 4.12
C ILE A 19 -2.46 -1.09 5.18
N LEU A 20 -3.14 -0.65 6.25
CA LEU A 20 -2.52 0.17 7.30
C LEU A 20 -1.47 -0.58 8.12
N THR A 21 -1.62 -1.89 8.27
CA THR A 21 -0.71 -2.74 9.07
C THR A 21 0.34 -3.47 8.22
N ALA A 22 0.24 -3.40 6.89
CA ALA A 22 1.23 -4.00 6.00
C ALA A 22 2.60 -3.37 6.20
N THR A 23 3.65 -4.20 6.15
CA THR A 23 5.01 -3.69 6.05
C THR A 23 5.20 -3.11 4.65
N PRO A 24 5.92 -1.98 4.49
CA PRO A 24 6.18 -1.39 3.17
C PRO A 24 6.72 -2.43 2.19
N GLY A 25 6.13 -2.51 1.00
CA GLY A 25 6.51 -3.48 -0.03
C GLY A 25 6.07 -4.93 0.23
N THR A 26 5.44 -5.22 1.36
CA THR A 26 4.85 -6.53 1.67
C THR A 26 3.32 -6.48 1.73
N ALA A 27 2.72 -5.36 1.28
CA ALA A 27 1.28 -5.28 1.12
C ALA A 27 0.85 -6.42 0.20
N ASP A 28 0.18 -7.38 0.80
CA ASP A 28 -0.24 -8.59 0.12
C ASP A 28 -1.10 -8.18 -1.08
N THR A 29 -0.92 -8.84 -2.23
CA THR A 29 -1.73 -8.56 -3.44
C THR A 29 -3.14 -9.12 -3.29
N VAL A 30 -3.71 -9.01 -2.09
CA VAL A 30 -5.10 -9.32 -1.81
C VAL A 30 -5.92 -8.45 -2.74
N VAL A 31 -6.59 -9.12 -3.67
CA VAL A 31 -7.53 -8.49 -4.57
C VAL A 31 -8.63 -7.90 -3.70
N ILE A 32 -8.62 -6.57 -3.57
CA ILE A 32 -9.72 -5.85 -2.93
C ILE A 32 -10.90 -5.96 -3.89
N GLU A 33 -11.84 -6.82 -3.56
CA GLU A 33 -13.03 -7.00 -4.38
C GLU A 33 -13.85 -5.70 -4.39
N PRO A 34 -14.35 -5.28 -5.56
CA PRO A 34 -15.34 -4.21 -5.63
C PRO A 34 -16.51 -4.53 -4.71
N TRP A 35 -16.90 -3.55 -3.90
CA TRP A 35 -18.05 -3.71 -3.03
C TRP A 35 -19.32 -3.20 -3.69
N THR A 36 -20.44 -3.88 -3.44
CA THR A 36 -21.77 -3.46 -3.87
C THR A 36 -22.59 -3.18 -2.61
N PRO A 37 -23.29 -2.03 -2.51
CA PRO A 37 -24.16 -1.76 -1.39
C PRO A 37 -25.33 -2.77 -1.35
N PRO A 38 -25.78 -3.19 -0.16
CA PRO A 38 -27.03 -3.90 0.01
C PRO A 38 -28.20 -3.13 -0.60
N SER A 39 -29.24 -3.85 -1.03
CA SER A 39 -30.47 -3.23 -1.54
C SER A 39 -31.29 -2.49 -0.48
N THR A 40 -30.95 -2.70 0.79
CA THR A 40 -31.58 -2.07 1.93
C THR A 40 -30.88 -0.77 2.31
N PRO A 41 -31.59 0.26 2.79
CA PRO A 41 -30.94 1.49 3.25
C PRO A 41 -30.03 1.21 4.44
N LEU A 42 -28.94 1.99 4.56
CA LEU A 42 -28.03 1.90 5.70
C LEU A 42 -28.81 2.21 7.01
N PRO A 43 -28.81 1.28 7.99
CA PRO A 43 -29.45 1.52 9.27
C PRO A 43 -28.80 2.71 10.00
N VAL A 44 -29.61 3.60 10.58
CA VAL A 44 -29.14 4.85 11.22
C VAL A 44 -28.08 4.61 12.30
N HIS A 45 -28.22 3.53 13.08
CA HIS A 45 -27.25 3.17 14.13
C HIS A 45 -25.87 2.74 13.58
N LEU A 46 -25.77 2.40 12.29
CA LEU A 46 -24.51 2.09 11.61
C LEU A 46 -23.90 3.31 10.90
N ALA A 47 -24.59 4.46 10.86
CA ALA A 47 -24.11 5.63 10.14
C ALA A 47 -22.75 6.13 10.66
N ASP A 48 -22.57 6.19 11.98
CA ASP A 48 -21.29 6.59 12.57
C ASP A 48 -20.18 5.58 12.31
N ARG A 49 -20.53 4.29 12.25
CA ARG A 49 -19.58 3.25 11.87
C ARG A 49 -19.13 3.44 10.43
N ALA A 50 -20.07 3.58 9.50
CA ALA A 50 -19.78 3.80 8.08
C ALA A 50 -18.87 5.03 7.88
N ARG A 51 -19.11 6.14 8.60
CA ARG A 51 -18.20 7.30 8.57
C ARG A 51 -16.78 6.95 9.00
N ARG A 52 -16.61 6.19 10.10
CA ARG A 52 -15.28 5.73 10.55
C ARG A 52 -14.60 4.81 9.53
N VAL A 53 -15.36 3.95 8.85
CA VAL A 53 -14.82 3.12 7.75
C VAL A 53 -14.28 4.00 6.62
N VAL A 54 -15.04 5.02 6.20
CA VAL A 54 -14.61 5.96 5.16
C VAL A 54 -13.31 6.67 5.54
N GLU A 55 -13.21 7.19 6.76
CA GLU A 55 -11.96 7.84 7.21
C GLU A 55 -10.79 6.86 7.25
N ARG A 56 -11.01 5.63 7.70
CA ARG A 56 -9.97 4.58 7.73
C ARG A 56 -9.51 4.21 6.32
N GLN A 57 -10.42 4.12 5.37
CA GLN A 57 -10.10 3.88 3.95
C GLN A 57 -9.29 5.02 3.33
N ARG A 58 -9.58 6.28 3.69
CA ARG A 58 -8.76 7.43 3.25
C ARG A 58 -7.34 7.33 3.77
N LEU A 59 -7.16 7.04 5.05
CA LEU A 59 -5.83 6.84 5.64
C LEU A 59 -5.07 5.69 4.96
N ALA A 60 -5.76 4.59 4.66
CA ALA A 60 -5.17 3.47 3.93
C ALA A 60 -4.69 3.88 2.52
N MET A 61 -5.49 4.66 1.78
CA MET A 61 -5.12 5.18 0.46
C MET A 61 -3.93 6.14 0.52
N GLU A 62 -3.89 7.03 1.51
CA GLU A 62 -2.77 7.97 1.71
C GLU A 62 -1.48 7.21 2.04
N ARG A 63 -1.58 6.18 2.89
CA ARG A 63 -0.44 5.30 3.21
C ARG A 63 0.08 4.59 1.96
N ALA A 64 -0.81 3.93 1.21
CA ALA A 64 -0.43 3.23 -0.02
C ALA A 64 0.22 4.16 -1.05
N ARG A 65 -0.27 5.40 -1.18
CA ARG A 65 0.34 6.41 -2.06
C ARG A 65 1.75 6.77 -1.61
N THR A 66 1.95 6.97 -0.31
CA THR A 66 3.27 7.29 0.27
C THR A 66 4.25 6.15 0.00
N ASP A 67 3.85 4.91 0.25
CA ASP A 67 4.69 3.74 0.03
C ASP A 67 5.08 3.59 -1.47
N LEU A 68 4.19 3.93 -2.40
CA LEU A 68 4.49 3.94 -3.84
C LEU A 68 5.48 5.05 -4.23
N ASP A 69 5.35 6.23 -3.64
CA ASP A 69 6.24 7.35 -3.94
C ASP A 69 7.66 7.09 -3.39
N ASP A 70 7.78 6.49 -2.20
CA ASP A 70 9.05 6.03 -1.63
C ASP A 70 9.71 4.95 -2.50
N LEU A 71 8.93 3.97 -2.98
CA LEU A 71 9.44 2.92 -3.89
C LEU A 71 9.98 3.52 -5.19
N ARG A 72 9.24 4.46 -5.80
CA ARG A 72 9.67 5.15 -7.02
C ARG A 72 10.96 5.94 -6.79
N GLN A 73 11.09 6.60 -5.65
CA GLN A 73 12.32 7.31 -5.30
C GLN A 73 13.50 6.34 -5.15
N HIS A 74 13.29 5.21 -4.49
CA HIS A 74 14.31 4.17 -4.33
C HIS A 74 14.78 3.62 -5.69
N LEU A 75 13.84 3.26 -6.58
CA LEU A 75 14.18 2.78 -7.92
C LEU A 75 14.92 3.84 -8.74
N GLY A 76 14.50 5.10 -8.67
CA GLY A 76 15.20 6.20 -9.33
C GLY A 76 16.59 6.50 -8.75
N ALA A 77 16.87 6.13 -7.51
CA ALA A 77 18.21 6.21 -6.93
C ALA A 77 19.10 5.04 -7.42
N VAL A 78 18.55 3.83 -7.51
CA VAL A 78 19.24 2.65 -8.05
C VAL A 78 19.60 2.83 -9.52
N ASP A 79 18.67 3.33 -10.34
CA ASP A 79 18.90 3.58 -11.77
C ASP A 79 19.99 4.63 -12.04
N ARG A 80 20.21 5.55 -11.09
CA ARG A 80 21.26 6.57 -11.16
C ARG A 80 22.64 6.06 -10.77
N ILE A 81 22.77 4.84 -10.25
CA ILE A 81 24.07 4.20 -10.06
C ILE A 81 24.55 3.83 -11.46
N PRO A 82 25.61 4.47 -12.00
CA PRO A 82 26.15 4.08 -13.27
C PRO A 82 26.53 2.61 -13.14
N GLY A 83 25.84 1.73 -13.89
CA GLY A 83 26.24 0.34 -14.03
C GLY A 83 27.74 0.37 -14.26
N THR A 84 28.49 -0.29 -13.39
CA THR A 84 29.95 -0.32 -13.41
C THR A 84 30.35 -0.60 -14.85
N ARG A 85 30.68 0.45 -15.61
CA ARG A 85 31.35 0.31 -16.89
C ARG A 85 32.57 -0.49 -16.49
N ARG A 86 32.59 -1.75 -16.93
CA ARG A 86 33.72 -2.65 -16.85
C ARG A 86 34.98 -1.78 -16.96
N PRO A 87 35.84 -1.69 -15.93
CA PRO A 87 37.12 -1.07 -16.15
C PRO A 87 37.77 -1.90 -17.26
N ASP A 88 37.88 -1.31 -18.45
CA ASP A 88 38.81 -1.83 -19.45
C ASP A 88 40.18 -1.74 -18.78
N ALA A 89 40.67 -2.91 -18.39
CA ALA A 89 41.88 -3.20 -17.65
C ALA A 89 41.87 -2.91 -16.12
N PRO A 90 42.24 -3.90 -15.29
CA PRO A 90 42.72 -3.61 -13.93
C PRO A 90 44.05 -2.86 -14.04
N ALA A 91 44.09 -1.61 -13.60
CA ALA A 91 45.34 -0.88 -13.40
C ALA A 91 46.00 -1.40 -12.13
N PHE A 92 47.01 -2.27 -12.27
CA PHE A 92 47.92 -2.59 -11.19
C PHE A 92 48.85 -1.38 -10.99
N LEU A 93 48.72 -0.74 -9.83
CA LEU A 93 49.65 0.30 -9.39
C LEU A 93 50.90 -0.43 -8.89
N ASP A 94 51.96 -0.40 -9.68
CA ASP A 94 53.28 -0.86 -9.23
C ASP A 94 53.83 0.21 -8.28
N VAL A 95 54.08 -0.19 -7.04
CA VAL A 95 54.73 0.64 -6.03
C VAL A 95 56.15 0.13 -5.90
N ASP A 96 57.01 0.60 -6.80
CA ASP A 96 58.44 0.36 -6.72
C ASP A 96 58.98 0.87 -5.38
N GLY A 97 59.67 -0.02 -4.66
CA GLY A 97 60.48 0.25 -3.48
C GLY A 97 61.95 0.45 -3.82
#